data_AF-K1TCS2-F1
#
_entry.id   AF-K1TCS2-F1
#
_cell.length_a   1.000
_cell.length_b   1.000
_cell.length_c   1.000
_cell.angle_alpha   90.00
_cell.angle_beta   90.00
_cell.angle_gamma   90.00
#
_symmetry.space_group_name_H-M   'P 1'
#
loop_
_entity.id
_entity.type
_entity.pdbx_description
1 polymer ?
#
loop_
_entity_poly.entity_id
_entity_poly.type
_entity_poly.pdbx_seq_one_letter_code
_entity_poly.pdbx_strand_id
1 'polypeptide(L)' 'MIVENTSELKERIERLKREKNAVILAHYYTRPEVQAVADFLGDSLALSVRAQSVDADVILF' A
#
# COMPACT_ATOMS: atom_id res chain seq x y z
N MET A 1 1.59 25.18 2.64
CA MET A 1 1.84 23.74 2.80
C MET A 1 2.70 23.31 1.63
N ILE A 2 3.90 22.83 1.88
CA ILE A 2 4.72 22.23 0.82
C ILE A 2 4.02 20.92 0.50
N VAL A 3 3.32 20.87 -0.62
CA VAL A 3 2.87 19.60 -1.18
C VAL A 3 4.17 18.92 -1.61
N GLU A 4 4.63 17.93 -0.84
CA GLU A 4 5.74 17.08 -1.28
C GLU A 4 5.43 16.65 -2.71
N ASN A 5 6.43 16.75 -3.60
CA ASN A 5 6.26 16.35 -4.99
C ASN A 5 5.78 14.90 -5.02
N THR A 6 4.71 14.60 -5.77
CA THR A 6 4.06 13.28 -5.79
C THR A 6 5.06 12.14 -6.05
N SER A 7 6.13 12.40 -6.83
CA SER A 7 7.22 11.43 -7.05
C SER A 7 8.03 11.16 -5.78
N GLU A 8 8.44 12.21 -5.06
CA GLU A 8 9.21 12.11 -3.82
C GLU A 8 8.43 11.36 -2.74
N LEU A 9 7.12 11.64 -2.63
CA LEU A 9 6.25 10.95 -1.69
C LEU A 9 6.13 9.45 -2.04
N LYS A 10 5.96 9.12 -3.32
CA LYS A 10 5.90 7.72 -3.79
C LYS A 10 7.21 6.98 -3.51
N GLU A 11 8.35 7.59 -3.81
CA GLU A 11 9.67 7.02 -3.52
C GLU A 11 9.88 6.79 -2.02
N ARG A 12 9.42 7.72 -1.18
CA ARG A 12 9.48 7.59 0.27
C ARG A 12 8.60 6.46 0.77
N ILE A 13 7.40 6.28 0.24
CA ILE A 13 6.51 5.15 0.56
C ILE A 13 7.20 3.83 0.19
N GLU A 14 7.75 3.73 -1.02
CA GLU A 14 8.45 2.53 -1.49
C GLU A 14 9.68 2.20 -0.63
N ARG A 15 10.45 3.22 -0.23
CA ARG A 15 11.56 3.05 0.72
C ARG A 15 11.08 2.49 2.06
N LEU A 16 10.02 3.08 2.63
CA LEU A 16 9.48 2.66 3.92
C LEU A 16 8.86 1.26 3.87
N LYS A 17 8.20 0.89 2.77
CA LYS A 17 7.67 -0.48 2.57
C LYS A 17 8.79 -1.51 2.66
N ARG A 18 9.92 -1.28 1.99
CA ARG A 18 11.09 -2.16 2.06
C ARG A 18 11.73 -2.19 3.44
N GLU A 19 11.98 -1.03 4.04
CA GLU A 19 12.61 -0.93 5.38
C GLU A 19 11.78 -1.62 6.48
N LYS A 20 10.46 -1.62 6.32
CA LYS A 20 9.52 -2.20 7.30
C LYS A 20 9.04 -3.60 6.93
N ASN A 21 9.52 -4.15 5.80
CA ASN A 21 8.98 -5.38 5.23
C ASN A 21 7.43 -5.37 5.23
N ALA A 22 6.87 -4.31 4.63
CA ALA A 22 5.44 -4.03 4.68
C ALA A 22 4.75 -4.22 3.32
N VAL A 23 3.51 -4.71 3.36
CA VAL A 23 2.59 -4.75 2.21
C VAL A 23 1.42 -3.80 2.44
N ILE A 24 1.02 -3.13 1.37
CA ILE A 24 -0.13 -2.24 1.34
C ILE A 24 -1.29 -2.94 0.63
N LEU A 25 -2.40 -3.13 1.35
CA LEU A 25 -3.67 -3.62 0.82
C LEU A 25 -4.62 -2.44 0.67
N ALA A 26 -5.21 -2.25 -0.51
CA ALA A 26 -6.14 -1.15 -0.75
C ALA A 26 -7.49 -1.66 -1.26
N HIS A 27 -8.58 -1.07 -0.75
CA HIS A 27 -9.91 -1.30 -1.28
C HIS A 27 -10.15 -0.48 -2.56
N TYR A 28 -11.02 -0.95 -3.46
CA TYR A 28 -11.43 -0.22 -4.67
C TYR A 28 -11.98 1.21 -4.42
N TYR A 29 -12.39 1.52 -3.20
CA TYR A 29 -12.94 2.83 -2.82
C TYR A 29 -11.89 3.83 -2.35
N THR A 30 -10.62 3.43 -2.28
CA THR A 30 -9.53 4.33 -1.93
C THR A 30 -9.24 5.31 -3.07
N ARG A 31 -8.62 6.45 -2.73
CA ARG A 31 -8.27 7.48 -3.72
C ARG A 31 -7.23 6.92 -4.73
N PRO A 32 -7.24 7.36 -6.01
CA PRO A 32 -6.33 6.82 -7.04
C PRO A 32 -4.84 6.85 -6.66
N GLU A 33 -4.39 7.88 -5.94
CA GLU A 33 -3.01 7.99 -5.46
C GLU A 33 -2.64 6.95 -4.40
N VAL A 34 -3.60 6.45 -3.62
CA VAL A 34 -3.41 5.35 -2.65
C VAL A 34 -3.34 4.03 -3.41
N GLN A 35 -4.24 3.83 -4.38
CA GLN A 35 -4.21 2.65 -5.24
C GLN A 35 -2.88 2.54 -6.00
N ALA A 36 -2.28 3.67 -6.40
CA ALA A 36 -1.03 3.72 -7.15
C ALA A 36 0.23 3.27 -6.36
N VAL A 37 0.11 3.11 -5.04
CA VAL A 37 1.19 2.61 -4.16
C VAL A 37 0.85 1.30 -3.45
N ALA A 38 -0.36 0.78 -3.67
CA ALA A 38 -0.82 -0.49 -3.10
C ALA A 38 -0.13 -1.68 -3.78
N ASP A 39 0.20 -2.70 -3.00
CA ASP A 39 0.70 -3.98 -3.53
C ASP A 39 -0.45 -4.86 -4.03
N PHE A 40 -1.61 -4.74 -3.37
CA PHE A 40 -2.82 -5.45 -3.76
C PHE A 40 -4.03 -4.51 -3.70
N LEU A 41 -4.83 -4.53 -4.76
CA LEU A 41 -6.09 -3.82 -4.88
C LEU A 41 -7.23 -4.83 -4.99
N GLY A 42 -8.25 -4.73 -4.14
CA GLY A 42 -9.32 -5.72 -4.09
C GLY A 42 -10.59 -5.27 -3.37
N ASP A 43 -11.62 -6.11 -3.42
CA ASP A 43 -12.77 -6.03 -2.52
C ASP A 43 -12.45 -6.72 -1.18
N SER A 44 -13.42 -6.76 -0.26
CA SER A 44 -13.23 -7.37 1.06
C SER A 44 -12.76 -8.81 1.01
N LEU A 45 -13.34 -9.65 0.14
CA LEU A 45 -12.99 -11.07 0.08
C LEU A 45 -11.60 -11.26 -0.51
N ALA A 46 -11.31 -10.58 -1.62
CA ALA A 46 -10.00 -10.64 -2.26
C ALA A 46 -8.89 -10.22 -1.29
N LEU A 47 -9.08 -9.12 -0.55
CA LEU A 47 -8.09 -8.64 0.41
C LEU A 47 -7.93 -9.57 1.60
N SER A 48 -9.02 -10.15 2.15
CA SER A 48 -8.93 -11.15 3.22
C SER A 48 -8.21 -12.42 2.80
N VAL A 49 -8.35 -12.86 1.55
CA VAL A 49 -7.60 -14.00 1.00
C VAL A 49 -6.13 -13.65 0.85
N ARG A 50 -5.80 -12.47 0.33
CA ARG A 50 -4.40 -12.03 0.18
C ARG A 50 -3.69 -11.90 1.53
N ALA A 51 -4.36 -11.32 2.52
CA ALA A 51 -3.81 -11.15 3.87
C ALA A 51 -3.39 -12.47 4.54
N GLN A 52 -3.94 -13.62 4.14
CA GLN A 52 -3.56 -14.93 4.69
C GLN A 52 -2.23 -15.46 4.14
N SER A 53 -1.77 -14.96 2.99
CA SER A 53 -0.62 -15.51 2.26
C SER A 53 0.58 -14.56 2.18
N VAL A 54 0.49 -13.37 2.78
CA VAL A 54 1.59 -12.39 2.75
C VAL A 54 2.64 -12.77 3.79
N ASP A 55 3.90 -12.74 3.36
CA ASP A 55 5.07 -12.91 4.22
C ASP A 55 5.69 -11.52 4.46
N ALA A 56 5.10 -10.78 5.40
CA ALA A 56 5.46 -9.42 5.70
C ALA A 56 5.24 -9.12 7.18
N ASP A 57 6.11 -8.29 7.75
CA ASP A 57 6.04 -7.92 9.17
C ASP A 57 4.90 -6.93 9.44
N VAL A 58 4.49 -6.16 8.42
CA VAL A 58 3.43 -5.15 8.51
C VAL A 58 2.45 -5.26 7.34
N ILE A 59 1.17 -5.35 7.65
CA ILE A 59 0.09 -5.11 6.69
C ILE A 59 -0.47 -3.71 6.96
N LEU A 60 -0.30 -2.80 5.99
CA LEU A 60 -0.94 -1.50 5.99
C LEU A 60 -2.23 -1.59 5.14
N PHE A 61 -3.37 -1.33 5.76
CA PHE A 61 -4.70 -1.42 5.15
C PHE A 61 -5.36 -0.05 5.04
#